data_AF-A0A2V7JVH2-F1
#
_entry.id   AF-A0A2V7JVH2-F1
#
_cell.length_a   1.000
_cell.length_b   1.000
_cell.length_c   1.000
_cell.angle_alpha   90.00
_cell.angle_beta   90.00
_cell.angle_gamma   90.00
#
_symmetry.space_group_name_H-M   'P 1'
#
loop_
_entity.id
_entity.type
_entity.pdbx_description
1 polymer ?
#
loop_
_entity_poly.entity_id
_entity_poly.type
_entity_poly.pdbx_seq_one_letter_code
_entity_poly.pdbx_strand_id
1 'polypeptide(L)'
;MPRRKRRECERYDPQSRRAAGGLPRGAAEGVQGRHAQGAERDESDGDHECDRDPALSRRHRQRRRVLRLAVRRCDGRQVHVAAQRREEPLTFPEGYKESFTKYHTISFPATKQVRYYYANKTAVTAAKAGKPLPDGSVLFAEVYAAKLGADGKPATGADGNFVAEKIVAYTAMAREAGWGNDIPEMLRNENWNYAVFTADKQHRPGVNHAECLACHKPLDNVSYTFTLKQLAGAK
;
A
#
# COMPACT_ATOMS: atom_id res chain seq x y z
N MET A 1 63.09 19.38 -15.67
CA MET A 1 61.98 20.37 -15.71
C MET A 1 60.79 19.83 -14.93
N PRO A 2 60.36 20.45 -13.81
CA PRO A 2 59.30 19.93 -12.94
C PRO A 2 58.00 20.76 -12.96
N ARG A 3 56.79 20.14 -12.94
CA ARG A 3 55.50 20.62 -12.37
C ARG A 3 54.49 19.45 -12.38
N ARG A 4 53.49 19.30 -11.49
CA ARG A 4 53.18 19.82 -10.13
C ARG A 4 52.16 18.86 -9.49
N LYS A 5 52.17 18.68 -8.15
CA LYS A 5 51.14 17.91 -7.40
C LYS A 5 49.88 18.73 -7.11
N ARG A 6 48.78 17.99 -6.82
CA ARG A 6 47.52 18.38 -6.14
C ARG A 6 46.65 19.47 -6.81
N ARG A 7 45.35 19.20 -6.86
CA ARG A 7 44.40 19.75 -5.86
C ARG A 7 43.13 18.92 -5.73
N GLU A 8 42.88 18.57 -4.48
CA GLU A 8 41.63 18.13 -3.88
C GLU A 8 40.94 19.40 -3.38
N CYS A 9 39.65 19.58 -3.64
CA CYS A 9 38.84 20.66 -3.08
C CYS A 9 37.46 20.13 -2.71
N GLU A 10 36.99 20.53 -1.53
CA GLU A 10 35.85 19.94 -0.84
C GLU A 10 34.49 20.56 -1.20
N ARG A 11 33.46 19.85 -0.74
CA ARG A 11 32.07 20.25 -0.51
C ARG A 11 31.80 21.77 -0.41
N TYR A 12 30.71 22.17 -1.07
CA TYR A 12 29.98 23.40 -0.78
C TYR A 12 28.65 23.04 -0.09
N ASP A 13 28.37 23.66 1.04
CA ASP A 13 27.13 23.57 1.83
C ASP A 13 26.66 25.00 2.17
N PRO A 14 25.43 25.38 1.82
CA PRO A 14 24.82 26.61 2.32
C PRO A 14 23.49 26.37 3.06
N GLN A 15 23.52 25.98 4.33
CA GLN A 15 22.45 26.36 5.27
C GLN A 15 22.85 27.57 6.13
N SER A 16 22.14 28.70 5.95
CA SER A 16 21.49 29.48 7.02
C SER A 16 21.31 30.97 6.67
N ARG A 17 20.05 31.44 6.57
CA ARG A 17 19.62 32.78 7.01
C ARG A 17 18.18 32.74 7.54
N ARG A 18 18.02 33.06 8.82
CA ARG A 18 16.79 33.57 9.48
C ARG A 18 16.69 35.09 9.22
N ALA A 19 15.61 35.83 9.44
CA ALA A 19 14.16 35.56 9.63
C ALA A 19 13.39 36.90 9.55
N ALA A 20 12.10 36.88 9.23
CA ALA A 20 11.01 37.85 9.53
C ALA A 20 9.76 37.41 8.72
N GLY A 21 8.50 37.60 9.12
CA GLY A 21 7.90 38.12 10.35
C GLY A 21 6.48 38.66 10.06
N GLY A 22 5.48 38.35 10.89
CA GLY A 22 4.19 39.09 10.92
C GLY A 22 3.05 38.62 9.99
N LEU A 23 2.01 38.06 10.60
CA LEU A 23 0.61 37.95 10.13
C LEU A 23 -0.14 39.28 10.46
N PRO A 24 -1.33 39.63 9.89
CA PRO A 24 -2.58 38.88 10.15
C PRO A 24 -3.71 38.92 9.08
N ARG A 25 -4.88 38.43 9.52
CA ARG A 25 -6.07 37.93 8.81
C ARG A 25 -7.11 38.99 8.41
N GLY A 26 -7.93 38.64 7.41
CA GLY A 26 -9.33 39.07 7.17
C GLY A 26 -9.85 38.29 5.95
N ALA A 27 -10.85 37.39 6.01
CA ALA A 27 -12.25 37.53 6.42
C ALA A 27 -13.11 38.33 5.42
N ALA A 28 -13.85 37.61 4.57
CA ALA A 28 -15.01 38.12 3.81
C ALA A 28 -15.95 36.94 3.46
N GLU A 29 -17.23 37.08 3.78
CA GLU A 29 -18.30 36.14 3.47
C GLU A 29 -18.92 36.41 2.09
N GLY A 30 -19.53 35.37 1.51
CA GLY A 30 -20.84 35.40 0.84
C GLY A 30 -21.10 36.30 -0.38
N VAL A 31 -21.72 35.73 -1.41
CA VAL A 31 -23.01 36.20 -1.97
C VAL A 31 -23.56 35.16 -2.97
N GLN A 32 -24.87 35.11 -3.10
CA GLN A 32 -25.62 34.12 -3.87
C GLN A 32 -25.80 34.53 -5.36
N GLY A 33 -25.78 33.51 -6.23
CA GLY A 33 -26.66 33.29 -7.39
C GLY A 33 -27.07 34.43 -8.34
N ARG A 34 -26.98 34.13 -9.65
CA ARG A 34 -28.07 34.39 -10.62
C ARG A 34 -27.92 33.56 -11.90
N HIS A 35 -29.05 33.06 -12.40
CA HIS A 35 -29.18 32.54 -13.77
C HIS A 35 -29.41 33.69 -14.76
N ALA A 36 -29.02 33.47 -16.02
CA ALA A 36 -29.59 34.16 -17.18
C ALA A 36 -29.67 33.16 -18.36
N GLN A 37 -30.70 33.30 -19.19
CA GLN A 37 -30.96 32.49 -20.39
C GLN A 37 -31.09 33.40 -21.62
N GLY A 38 -30.85 32.83 -22.81
CA GLY A 38 -31.14 33.45 -24.12
C GLY A 38 -30.07 34.44 -24.61
N ALA A 39 -29.93 34.67 -25.93
CA ALA A 39 -30.46 33.95 -27.09
C ALA A 39 -29.62 34.31 -28.35
N GLU A 40 -29.76 33.54 -29.44
CA GLU A 40 -29.86 34.00 -30.84
C GLU A 40 -29.48 35.48 -31.15
N ARG A 41 -28.64 35.86 -32.13
CA ARG A 41 -28.54 35.52 -33.57
C ARG A 41 -27.44 36.40 -34.23
N ASP A 42 -27.07 36.39 -35.52
CA ASP A 42 -27.36 35.60 -36.75
C ASP A 42 -26.13 35.76 -37.73
N GLU A 43 -26.25 35.38 -39.01
CA GLU A 43 -25.43 35.82 -40.18
C GLU A 43 -23.93 35.39 -40.25
N SER A 44 -23.26 35.25 -41.41
CA SER A 44 -23.60 35.07 -42.84
C SER A 44 -22.26 34.84 -43.61
N ASP A 45 -22.14 34.37 -44.85
CA ASP A 45 -22.89 33.47 -45.76
C ASP A 45 -21.89 33.01 -46.86
N GLY A 46 -22.16 31.98 -47.68
CA GLY A 46 -21.27 31.68 -48.83
C GLY A 46 -21.28 30.27 -49.42
N ASP A 47 -22.38 29.89 -50.07
CA ASP A 47 -22.51 28.63 -50.81
C ASP A 47 -21.59 28.51 -52.05
N HIS A 48 -21.45 27.30 -52.59
CA HIS A 48 -21.77 27.03 -54.01
C HIS A 48 -22.01 25.53 -54.25
N GLU A 49 -23.26 25.19 -54.52
CA GLU A 49 -23.76 23.86 -54.91
C GLU A 49 -23.71 23.67 -56.44
N CYS A 50 -23.61 22.41 -56.92
CA CYS A 50 -24.09 21.91 -58.24
C CYS A 50 -23.69 20.43 -58.43
N ASP A 51 -24.47 19.49 -59.02
CA ASP A 51 -25.92 19.22 -59.02
C ASP A 51 -26.12 17.77 -59.59
N ARG A 52 -27.05 16.95 -59.06
CA ARG A 52 -27.70 15.72 -59.65
C ARG A 52 -26.83 14.56 -60.22
N ASP A 53 -27.29 13.31 -60.43
CA ASP A 53 -28.58 12.59 -60.26
C ASP A 53 -28.30 11.06 -60.06
N PRO A 54 -29.14 10.24 -59.36
CA PRO A 54 -28.89 8.80 -59.19
C PRO A 54 -29.51 7.86 -60.25
N ALA A 55 -28.84 6.72 -60.48
CA ALA A 55 -29.43 5.43 -60.90
C ALA A 55 -29.88 5.20 -62.37
N LEU A 56 -28.97 5.38 -63.34
CA LEU A 56 -28.87 4.55 -64.56
C LEU A 56 -27.38 4.20 -64.77
N SER A 57 -26.91 3.01 -65.14
CA SER A 57 -27.55 1.93 -65.91
C SER A 57 -26.93 0.55 -65.56
N ARG A 58 -27.64 -0.53 -65.93
CA ARG A 58 -27.23 -1.93 -65.67
C ARG A 58 -26.23 -2.44 -66.71
N ARG A 59 -25.52 -3.52 -66.34
CA ARG A 59 -24.77 -4.49 -67.18
C ARG A 59 -23.33 -4.10 -67.58
N HIS A 60 -22.36 -4.63 -66.84
CA HIS A 60 -21.39 -5.52 -67.49
C HIS A 60 -20.99 -6.72 -66.63
N ARG A 61 -20.65 -7.82 -67.31
CA ARG A 61 -20.45 -9.17 -66.76
C ARG A 61 -19.03 -9.36 -66.22
N GLN A 62 -18.93 -10.19 -65.16
CA GLN A 62 -17.81 -11.12 -64.85
C GLN A 62 -16.42 -10.46 -64.64
N ARG A 63 -15.70 -10.73 -63.54
CA ARG A 63 -15.05 -12.03 -63.32
C ARG A 63 -14.64 -12.23 -61.85
N ARG A 64 -14.52 -13.51 -61.48
CA ARG A 64 -14.09 -13.98 -60.16
C ARG A 64 -12.66 -13.56 -59.83
N ARG A 65 -12.42 -13.07 -58.60
CA ARG A 65 -11.31 -13.49 -57.73
C ARG A 65 -11.59 -13.03 -56.30
N VAL A 66 -12.15 -13.94 -55.50
CA VAL A 66 -12.33 -13.72 -54.07
C VAL A 66 -10.95 -13.87 -53.42
N LEU A 67 -10.25 -12.76 -53.20
CA LEU A 67 -9.11 -12.75 -52.30
C LEU A 67 -9.65 -12.89 -50.88
N ARG A 68 -9.79 -14.14 -50.41
CA ARG A 68 -10.07 -14.41 -49.00
C ARG A 68 -8.85 -13.98 -48.21
N LEU A 69 -8.84 -12.73 -47.73
CA LEU A 69 -8.01 -12.35 -46.60
C LEU A 69 -8.30 -13.35 -45.49
N ALA A 70 -7.29 -14.13 -45.11
CA ALA A 70 -7.37 -14.92 -43.91
C ALA A 70 -7.35 -13.96 -42.73
N VAL A 71 -8.54 -13.50 -42.32
CA VAL A 71 -8.74 -12.89 -41.01
C VAL A 71 -8.37 -13.96 -40.00
N ARG A 72 -7.10 -13.97 -39.57
CA ARG A 72 -6.72 -14.56 -38.31
C ARG A 72 -7.53 -13.81 -37.27
N ARG A 73 -8.63 -14.43 -36.82
CA ARG A 73 -9.16 -14.13 -35.50
C ARG A 73 -8.00 -14.37 -34.55
N CYS A 74 -7.35 -13.30 -34.10
CA CYS A 74 -6.72 -13.31 -32.80
C CYS A 74 -7.88 -13.61 -31.85
N ASP A 75 -7.97 -14.87 -31.45
CA ASP A 75 -9.02 -15.33 -30.55
C ASP A 75 -8.91 -14.47 -29.30
N GLY A 76 -9.98 -13.72 -29.03
CA GLY A 76 -10.03 -12.67 -28.02
C GLY A 76 -10.11 -13.28 -26.64
N ARG A 77 -9.12 -14.11 -26.28
CA ARG A 77 -8.95 -14.66 -24.94
C ARG A 77 -8.59 -13.49 -24.04
N GLN A 78 -9.62 -12.81 -23.54
CA GLN A 78 -9.53 -12.00 -22.34
C GLN A 78 -8.92 -12.92 -21.29
N VAL A 79 -7.63 -12.70 -21.01
CA VAL A 79 -7.00 -13.18 -19.81
C VAL A 79 -7.62 -12.39 -18.66
N HIS A 80 -8.80 -12.85 -18.24
CA HIS A 80 -9.28 -12.58 -16.91
C HIS A 80 -8.25 -13.17 -15.97
N VAL A 81 -7.25 -12.36 -15.61
CA VAL A 81 -6.52 -12.52 -14.38
C VAL A 81 -7.56 -12.31 -13.30
N ALA A 82 -8.27 -13.40 -12.97
CA ALA A 82 -8.90 -13.49 -11.68
C ALA A 82 -7.79 -13.17 -10.69
N ALA A 83 -7.94 -12.08 -9.95
CA ALA A 83 -7.20 -11.90 -8.71
C ALA A 83 -7.64 -13.07 -7.83
N GLN A 84 -6.96 -14.21 -7.99
CA GLN A 84 -7.14 -15.37 -7.15
C GLN A 84 -6.91 -14.85 -5.75
N ARG A 85 -8.00 -14.88 -4.97
CA ARG A 85 -8.00 -14.49 -3.57
C ARG A 85 -7.11 -15.49 -2.88
N ARG A 86 -5.80 -15.22 -2.86
CA ARG A 86 -4.78 -16.13 -2.37
C ARG A 86 -5.16 -16.41 -0.92
N GLU A 87 -5.45 -17.68 -0.65
CA GLU A 87 -5.82 -18.09 0.69
C GLU A 87 -4.57 -17.93 1.54
N GLU A 88 -4.64 -17.09 2.57
CA GLU A 88 -3.46 -16.73 3.35
C GLU A 88 -3.00 -17.98 4.12
N PRO A 89 -1.77 -18.48 3.89
CA PRO A 89 -1.32 -19.73 4.49
C PRO A 89 -1.04 -19.60 5.99
N LEU A 90 -1.06 -18.37 6.52
CA LEU A 90 -0.82 -18.02 7.91
C LEU A 90 -2.12 -18.13 8.72
N THR A 91 -2.31 -19.26 9.41
CA THR A 91 -3.44 -19.49 10.32
C THR A 91 -3.26 -18.78 11.67
N PHE A 92 -4.36 -18.54 12.39
CA PHE A 92 -4.30 -17.93 13.72
C PHE A 92 -3.47 -18.81 14.69
N PRO A 93 -2.43 -18.27 15.36
CA PRO A 93 -1.56 -19.05 16.24
C PRO A 93 -2.24 -19.29 17.59
N GLU A 94 -3.07 -20.33 17.70
CA GLU A 94 -3.68 -20.69 18.99
C GLU A 94 -2.62 -21.05 20.05
N GLY A 95 -2.90 -20.71 21.32
CA GLY A 95 -1.94 -20.91 22.42
C GLY A 95 -0.74 -19.94 22.43
N TYR A 96 -0.79 -18.83 21.69
CA TYR A 96 0.29 -17.83 21.68
C TYR A 96 0.53 -17.17 23.04
N LYS A 97 -0.47 -17.11 23.93
CA LYS A 97 -0.32 -16.45 25.24
C LYS A 97 0.60 -17.21 26.18
N GLU A 98 0.65 -18.53 26.01
CA GLU A 98 1.44 -19.48 26.77
C GLU A 98 2.80 -19.74 26.10
N SER A 99 2.85 -19.72 24.76
CA SER A 99 4.01 -20.15 23.97
C SER A 99 4.86 -19.02 23.36
N PHE A 100 4.35 -17.79 23.24
CA PHE A 100 5.06 -16.66 22.65
C PHE A 100 5.50 -15.66 23.73
N THR A 101 6.69 -15.08 23.54
CA THR A 101 7.19 -14.01 24.43
C THR A 101 6.60 -12.67 24.01
N LYS A 102 5.87 -12.00 24.90
CA LYS A 102 5.54 -10.57 24.73
C LYS A 102 6.82 -9.75 24.86
N TYR A 103 7.27 -9.13 23.76
CA TYR A 103 8.56 -8.44 23.71
C TYR A 103 8.44 -6.92 23.58
N HIS A 104 7.30 -6.39 23.10
CA HIS A 104 7.14 -4.95 22.92
C HIS A 104 5.69 -4.49 23.02
N THR A 105 5.51 -3.20 23.32
CA THR A 105 4.23 -2.48 23.27
C THR A 105 4.46 -1.21 22.47
N ILE A 106 3.56 -0.88 21.55
CA ILE A 106 3.57 0.40 20.82
C ILE A 106 2.20 1.04 20.92
N SER A 107 2.19 2.32 21.30
CA SER A 107 1.00 3.18 21.26
C SER A 107 0.95 3.94 19.94
N PHE A 108 -0.21 3.98 19.29
CA PHE A 108 -0.44 4.62 18.00
C PHE A 108 -1.43 5.78 18.17
N PRO A 109 -0.94 7.03 18.36
CA PRO A 109 -1.81 8.19 18.63
C PRO A 109 -2.83 8.46 17.52
N ALA A 110 -2.41 8.34 16.25
CA ALA A 110 -3.24 8.65 15.09
C ALA A 110 -4.50 7.77 14.97
N THR A 111 -4.41 6.49 15.37
CA THR A 111 -5.53 5.54 15.34
C THR A 111 -6.16 5.31 16.72
N LYS A 112 -5.66 5.97 17.77
CA LYS A 112 -6.03 5.73 19.18
C LYS A 112 -5.95 4.25 19.57
N GLN A 113 -4.88 3.58 19.15
CA GLN A 113 -4.65 2.15 19.39
C GLN A 113 -3.42 1.91 20.28
N VAL A 114 -3.41 0.78 20.97
CA VAL A 114 -2.19 0.19 21.55
C VAL A 114 -2.04 -1.23 21.03
N ARG A 115 -0.81 -1.63 20.71
CA ARG A 115 -0.49 -2.96 20.19
C ARG A 115 0.50 -3.67 21.10
N TYR A 116 0.18 -4.90 21.45
CA TYR A 116 1.05 -5.78 22.22
C TYR A 116 1.67 -6.80 21.27
N TYR A 117 3.00 -6.81 21.19
CA TYR A 117 3.75 -7.64 20.25
C TYR A 117 4.34 -8.86 20.94
N TYR A 118 4.10 -10.01 20.31
CA TYR A 118 4.46 -11.36 20.72
C TYR A 118 5.29 -12.02 19.62
N ALA A 119 6.22 -12.88 19.99
CA ALA A 119 6.99 -13.66 19.02
C ALA A 119 7.24 -15.08 19.55
N ASN A 120 7.26 -16.05 18.65
CA ASN A 120 7.56 -17.42 19.02
C ASN A 120 9.06 -17.59 19.37
N LYS A 121 9.38 -18.71 20.04
CA LYS A 121 10.75 -19.01 20.48
C LYS A 121 11.78 -18.94 19.34
N THR A 122 11.44 -19.46 18.16
CA THR A 122 12.29 -19.42 16.95
C THR A 122 12.70 -17.98 16.61
N ALA A 123 11.73 -17.08 16.51
CA ALA A 123 11.98 -15.68 16.19
C ALA A 123 12.80 -14.96 17.29
N VAL A 124 12.46 -15.18 18.56
CA VAL A 124 13.20 -14.59 19.71
C VAL A 124 14.65 -15.06 19.73
N THR A 125 14.91 -16.37 19.57
CA THR A 125 16.27 -16.94 19.58
C THR A 125 17.12 -16.42 18.41
N ALA A 126 16.56 -16.33 17.20
CA ALA A 126 17.27 -15.80 16.04
C ALA A 126 17.63 -14.32 16.22
N ALA A 127 16.67 -13.50 16.66
CA ALA A 127 16.88 -12.07 16.89
C ALA A 127 17.90 -11.80 18.01
N LYS A 128 17.83 -12.52 19.14
CA LYS A 128 18.82 -12.44 20.23
C LYS A 128 20.24 -12.82 19.77
N ALA A 129 20.35 -13.73 18.79
CA ALA A 129 21.63 -14.11 18.17
C ALA A 129 22.13 -13.15 17.09
N GLY A 130 21.42 -12.03 16.82
CA GLY A 130 21.76 -11.09 15.75
C GLY A 130 21.61 -11.67 14.33
N LYS A 131 20.83 -12.75 14.18
CA LYS A 131 20.62 -13.43 12.90
C LYS A 131 19.31 -12.98 12.24
N PRO A 132 19.21 -13.08 10.90
CA PRO A 132 17.92 -13.01 10.22
C PRO A 132 16.92 -14.02 10.80
N LEU A 133 15.65 -13.66 10.78
CA LEU A 133 14.54 -14.48 11.24
C LEU A 133 14.30 -15.65 10.25
N PRO A 134 14.50 -16.93 10.64
CA PRO A 134 14.40 -18.09 9.74
C PRO A 134 12.95 -18.50 9.45
N ASP A 135 12.75 -19.49 8.57
CA ASP A 135 11.46 -20.19 8.44
C ASP A 135 11.02 -20.77 9.81
N GLY A 136 9.70 -20.87 10.00
CA GLY A 136 9.09 -21.14 11.30
C GLY A 136 9.11 -19.94 12.27
N SER A 137 9.55 -18.75 11.85
CA SER A 137 9.42 -17.52 12.66
C SER A 137 7.99 -16.97 12.58
N VAL A 138 7.40 -16.66 13.74
CA VAL A 138 6.08 -16.02 13.83
C VAL A 138 6.17 -14.81 14.74
N LEU A 139 5.75 -13.66 14.21
CA LEU A 139 5.51 -12.43 14.97
C LEU A 139 4.01 -12.14 14.94
N PHE A 140 3.45 -11.85 16.10
CA PHE A 140 2.01 -11.69 16.31
C PHE A 140 1.75 -10.44 17.14
N ALA A 141 0.67 -9.73 16.89
CA ALA A 141 0.26 -8.60 17.71
C ALA A 141 -1.25 -8.55 17.96
N GLU A 142 -1.59 -8.37 19.23
CA GLU A 142 -2.94 -7.97 19.64
C GLU A 142 -3.11 -6.47 19.40
N VAL A 143 -4.18 -6.05 18.71
CA VAL A 143 -4.49 -4.64 18.47
C VAL A 143 -5.70 -4.24 19.31
N TYR A 144 -5.50 -3.32 20.24
CA TYR A 144 -6.55 -2.77 21.09
C TYR A 144 -6.90 -1.33 20.72
N ALA A 145 -8.17 -0.98 20.81
CA ALA A 145 -8.57 0.41 21.03
C ALA A 145 -8.09 0.85 22.43
N ALA A 146 -7.55 2.06 22.51
CA ALA A 146 -7.16 2.67 23.76
C ALA A 146 -8.39 3.24 24.50
N LYS A 147 -8.43 3.06 25.82
CA LYS A 147 -9.40 3.72 26.70
C LYS A 147 -9.31 5.23 26.52
N LEU A 148 -10.43 5.89 26.28
CA LEU A 148 -10.46 7.34 26.12
C LEU A 148 -10.80 8.05 27.44
N GLY A 149 -10.17 9.19 27.68
CA GLY A 149 -10.55 10.14 28.72
C GLY A 149 -11.76 10.99 28.32
N ALA A 150 -12.25 11.80 29.26
CA ALA A 150 -13.38 12.72 29.03
C ALA A 150 -13.09 13.78 27.94
N ASP A 151 -11.82 14.03 27.63
CA ASP A 151 -11.36 14.90 26.54
C ASP A 151 -11.22 14.19 25.18
N GLY A 152 -11.63 12.91 25.10
CA GLY A 152 -11.54 12.08 23.91
C GLY A 152 -10.12 11.64 23.53
N LYS A 153 -9.11 11.89 24.36
CA LYS A 153 -7.72 11.42 24.13
C LYS A 153 -7.49 10.04 24.76
N PRO A 154 -6.57 9.22 24.22
CA PRO A 154 -6.14 7.99 24.87
C PRO A 154 -5.58 8.25 26.28
N ALA A 155 -6.04 7.47 27.27
CA ALA A 155 -5.47 7.47 28.60
C ALA A 155 -4.13 6.73 28.60
N THR A 156 -3.09 7.32 29.22
CA THR A 156 -1.76 6.71 29.35
C THR A 156 -1.65 5.97 30.70
N GLY A 157 -1.15 4.74 30.67
CA GLY A 157 -0.87 3.92 31.84
C GLY A 157 0.49 4.23 32.47
N ALA A 158 0.78 3.57 33.61
CA ALA A 158 2.03 3.75 34.34
C ALA A 158 3.29 3.28 33.57
N ASP A 159 3.11 2.48 32.50
CA ASP A 159 4.19 2.03 31.61
C ASP A 159 4.50 3.02 30.47
N GLY A 160 3.80 4.15 30.42
CA GLY A 160 3.93 5.16 29.36
C GLY A 160 3.20 4.82 28.06
N ASN A 161 2.51 3.68 27.97
CA ASN A 161 1.68 3.33 26.82
C ASN A 161 0.21 3.69 27.06
N PHE A 162 -0.62 3.66 26.01
CA PHE A 162 -2.06 3.80 26.21
C PHE A 162 -2.65 2.57 26.92
N VAL A 163 -3.63 2.82 27.79
CA VAL A 163 -4.41 1.78 28.46
C VAL A 163 -5.29 1.08 27.42
N ALA A 164 -5.12 -0.23 27.24
CA ALA A 164 -5.98 -1.04 26.38
C ALA A 164 -7.41 -1.14 26.96
N GLU A 165 -8.41 -1.06 26.10
CA GLU A 165 -9.83 -1.19 26.49
C GLU A 165 -10.50 -2.38 25.79
N LYS A 166 -10.45 -2.42 24.46
CA LYS A 166 -11.16 -3.42 23.64
C LYS A 166 -10.29 -3.93 22.51
N ILE A 167 -10.17 -5.25 22.35
CA ILE A 167 -9.51 -5.87 21.20
C ILE A 167 -10.30 -5.52 19.92
N VAL A 168 -9.62 -5.05 18.88
CA VAL A 168 -10.23 -4.70 17.59
C VAL A 168 -9.80 -5.63 16.45
N ALA A 169 -8.60 -6.18 16.54
CA ALA A 169 -8.04 -7.11 15.56
C ALA A 169 -6.79 -7.80 16.13
N TYR A 170 -6.31 -8.82 15.43
CA TYR A 170 -4.95 -9.32 15.58
C TYR A 170 -4.22 -9.16 14.24
N THR A 171 -2.90 -9.01 14.27
CA THR A 171 -2.06 -8.99 13.06
C THR A 171 -0.91 -9.95 13.23
N ALA A 172 -0.60 -10.73 12.20
CA ALA A 172 0.52 -11.66 12.21
C ALA A 172 1.39 -11.50 10.96
N MET A 173 2.68 -11.77 11.12
CA MET A 173 3.58 -12.07 10.01
C MET A 173 4.36 -13.34 10.35
N ALA A 174 4.49 -14.23 9.37
CA ALA A 174 5.23 -15.47 9.52
C ALA A 174 5.99 -15.80 8.23
N ARG A 175 7.07 -16.56 8.40
CA ARG A 175 7.96 -17.01 7.33
C ARG A 175 7.96 -18.53 7.30
N GLU A 176 7.66 -19.12 6.15
CA GLU A 176 7.73 -20.57 5.97
C GLU A 176 8.14 -20.94 4.54
N ALA A 177 8.82 -22.07 4.38
CA ALA A 177 9.47 -22.46 3.14
C ALA A 177 8.50 -22.48 1.94
N GLY A 178 8.79 -21.64 0.94
CA GLY A 178 8.07 -21.61 -0.34
C GLY A 178 6.81 -20.75 -0.37
N TRP A 179 6.36 -20.16 0.74
CA TRP A 179 5.19 -19.28 0.74
C TRP A 179 5.34 -18.04 -0.17
N GLY A 180 6.58 -17.64 -0.46
CA GLY A 180 6.90 -16.55 -1.37
C GLY A 180 6.75 -16.85 -2.87
N ASN A 181 6.65 -18.13 -3.26
CA ASN A 181 6.88 -18.58 -4.64
C ASN A 181 5.92 -17.92 -5.65
N ASP A 182 4.63 -17.83 -5.34
CA ASP A 182 3.62 -17.24 -6.25
C ASP A 182 3.47 -15.72 -6.09
N ILE A 183 4.21 -15.09 -5.18
CA ILE A 183 4.26 -13.62 -5.06
C ILE A 183 5.23 -13.08 -6.12
N PRO A 184 4.84 -12.10 -6.96
CA PRO A 184 5.76 -11.47 -7.91
C PRO A 184 6.96 -10.83 -7.20
N GLU A 185 8.17 -10.97 -7.75
CA GLU A 185 9.43 -10.54 -7.13
C GLU A 185 9.44 -9.07 -6.65
N MET A 186 8.78 -8.20 -7.40
CA MET A 186 8.58 -6.78 -7.08
C MET A 186 7.89 -6.56 -5.72
N LEU A 187 6.98 -7.45 -5.31
CA LEU A 187 6.24 -7.41 -4.05
C LEU A 187 6.73 -8.47 -3.04
N ARG A 188 7.47 -9.49 -3.48
CA ARG A 188 7.86 -10.65 -2.66
C ARG A 188 8.80 -10.24 -1.50
N ASN A 189 8.39 -10.53 -0.27
CA ASN A 189 9.21 -10.36 0.94
C ASN A 189 9.86 -11.69 1.32
N GLU A 190 10.66 -12.27 0.42
CA GLU A 190 11.06 -13.69 0.48
C GLU A 190 9.82 -14.59 0.74
N ASN A 191 9.85 -15.37 1.81
CA ASN A 191 8.79 -16.27 2.28
C ASN A 191 7.79 -15.61 3.26
N TRP A 192 7.96 -14.32 3.60
CA TRP A 192 7.08 -13.64 4.56
C TRP A 192 5.68 -13.40 3.99
N ASN A 193 4.67 -13.86 4.73
CA ASN A 193 3.26 -13.56 4.48
C ASN A 193 2.62 -12.95 5.73
N TYR A 194 1.47 -12.31 5.54
CA TYR A 194 0.88 -11.37 6.50
C TYR A 194 -0.62 -11.58 6.61
N ALA A 195 -1.13 -11.75 7.82
CA ALA A 195 -2.56 -11.91 8.07
C ALA A 195 -3.08 -10.86 9.05
N VAL A 196 -4.34 -10.45 8.85
CA VAL A 196 -5.11 -9.70 9.83
C VAL A 196 -6.32 -10.55 10.22
N PHE A 197 -6.55 -10.71 11.51
CA PHE A 197 -7.67 -11.47 12.05
C PHE A 197 -8.66 -10.55 12.76
N THR A 198 -9.94 -10.93 12.78
CA THR A 198 -10.99 -10.27 13.58
C THR A 198 -10.81 -10.55 15.07
N ALA A 199 -11.60 -9.90 15.92
CA ALA A 199 -11.64 -10.22 17.36
C ALA A 199 -12.00 -11.70 17.62
N ASP A 200 -12.77 -12.31 16.71
CA ASP A 200 -13.19 -13.72 16.70
C ASP A 200 -12.13 -14.68 16.12
N LYS A 201 -10.90 -14.19 15.96
CA LYS A 201 -9.72 -14.91 15.45
C LYS A 201 -9.81 -15.40 13.99
N GLN A 202 -10.87 -15.07 13.27
CA GLN A 202 -11.05 -15.43 11.86
C GLN A 202 -10.27 -14.49 10.95
N HIS A 203 -9.84 -14.94 9.77
CA HIS A 203 -9.22 -14.06 8.78
C HIS A 203 -10.17 -12.90 8.45
N ARG A 204 -9.65 -11.66 8.50
CA ARG A 204 -10.43 -10.48 8.17
C ARG A 204 -10.68 -10.46 6.65
N PRO A 205 -11.94 -10.48 6.19
CA PRO A 205 -12.22 -10.44 4.76
C PRO A 205 -11.86 -9.08 4.16
N GLY A 206 -11.40 -9.09 2.90
CA GLY A 206 -11.12 -7.88 2.13
C GLY A 206 -9.82 -7.16 2.46
N VAL A 207 -8.89 -7.79 3.20
CA VAL A 207 -7.54 -7.27 3.41
C VAL A 207 -6.75 -7.30 2.09
N ASN A 208 -6.08 -6.20 1.77
CA ASN A 208 -5.21 -6.09 0.60
C ASN A 208 -3.77 -6.47 0.98
N HIS A 209 -3.38 -7.73 0.80
CA HIS A 209 -2.05 -8.22 1.21
C HIS A 209 -0.88 -7.53 0.48
N ALA A 210 -1.12 -6.92 -0.68
CA ALA A 210 -0.12 -6.12 -1.38
C ALA A 210 0.34 -4.89 -0.56
N GLU A 211 -0.53 -4.31 0.28
CA GLU A 211 -0.16 -3.20 1.19
C GLU A 211 0.79 -3.67 2.29
N CYS A 212 0.54 -4.84 2.87
CA CYS A 212 1.42 -5.44 3.88
C CYS A 212 2.80 -5.75 3.27
N LEU A 213 2.81 -6.40 2.10
CA LEU A 213 4.02 -6.71 1.35
C LEU A 213 4.82 -5.44 1.03
N ALA A 214 4.20 -4.45 0.37
CA ALA A 214 4.85 -3.22 -0.04
C ALA A 214 5.35 -2.35 1.13
N CYS A 215 4.62 -2.29 2.25
CA CYS A 215 5.04 -1.55 3.44
C CYS A 215 6.25 -2.18 4.13
N HIS A 216 6.34 -3.50 4.14
CA HIS A 216 7.45 -4.24 4.75
C HIS A 216 8.64 -4.47 3.79
N LYS A 217 8.45 -4.39 2.46
CA LYS A 217 9.49 -4.62 1.42
C LYS A 217 10.79 -3.82 1.63
N PRO A 218 10.79 -2.54 2.06
CA PRO A 218 12.02 -1.77 2.29
C PRO A 218 12.83 -2.17 3.54
N LEU A 219 12.42 -3.21 4.25
CA LEU A 219 13.04 -3.70 5.48
C LEU A 219 13.76 -5.05 5.28
N ASP A 220 14.15 -5.37 4.05
CA ASP A 220 14.86 -6.60 3.68
C ASP A 220 16.07 -6.89 4.59
N ASN A 221 16.87 -5.87 4.87
CA ASN A 221 18.04 -5.90 5.76
C ASN A 221 17.73 -6.20 7.24
N VAL A 222 16.46 -6.11 7.66
CA VAL A 222 15.99 -6.43 9.02
C VAL A 222 14.87 -7.46 9.01
N SER A 223 14.96 -8.44 8.10
CA SER A 223 13.99 -9.55 7.98
C SER A 223 12.54 -9.06 7.85
N TYR A 224 12.35 -8.02 7.04
CA TYR A 224 11.06 -7.39 6.77
C TYR A 224 10.33 -6.90 8.03
N THR A 225 11.04 -6.62 9.13
CA THR A 225 10.45 -6.47 10.48
C THR A 225 10.82 -5.14 11.14
N PHE A 226 9.84 -4.24 11.33
CA PHE A 226 10.02 -2.93 11.99
C PHE A 226 10.56 -3.00 13.42
N THR A 227 10.31 -4.11 14.12
CA THR A 227 10.59 -4.29 15.55
C THR A 227 11.73 -5.26 15.86
N LEU A 228 12.57 -5.62 14.87
CA LEU A 228 13.62 -6.63 15.04
C LEU A 228 14.59 -6.29 16.19
N LYS A 229 14.93 -5.01 16.35
CA LYS A 229 15.79 -4.52 17.46
C LYS A 229 15.15 -4.75 18.83
N GLN A 230 13.85 -4.51 18.95
CA GLN A 230 13.09 -4.71 20.19
C GLN A 230 12.90 -6.20 20.48
N LEU A 231 12.72 -7.02 19.44
CA LEU A 231 12.66 -8.48 19.56
C LEU A 231 13.99 -9.08 20.04
N ALA A 232 15.12 -8.58 19.54
CA ALA A 232 16.45 -8.95 20.04
C ALA A 232 16.66 -8.54 21.51
N GLY A 233 15.98 -7.47 21.96
CA GLY A 233 15.95 -7.01 23.35
C GLY A 233 14.87 -7.64 24.24
N ALA A 234 14.14 -8.65 23.75
CA ALA A 234 13.13 -9.35 24.55
C ALA A 234 13.76 -9.92 25.84
N LYS A 235 13.04 -9.84 26.96
CA LYS A 235 13.47 -10.46 28.21
C LYS A 235 13.11 -11.94 28.16
#